data_AF-A0A3C1FGC5-F1
#
_entry.id   AF-A0A3C1FGC5-F1
#
_cell.length_a   1.000
_cell.length_b   1.000
_cell.length_c   1.000
_cell.angle_alpha   90.00
_cell.angle_beta   90.00
_cell.angle_gamma   90.00
#
_symmetry.space_group_name_H-M   'P 1'
#
loop_
_entity.id
_entity.type
_entity.pdbx_description
1 polymer ?
#
loop_
_entity_poly.entity_id
_entity_poly.type
_entity_poly.pdbx_seq_one_letter_code
_entity_poly.pdbx_strand_id
1 'polypeptide(L)'
;MRRWVSRVVLGAITPVSLFLVGWWIPYLVGAVDLVAILAPTGLVVGLIADATLLRNRLDRLYSLSVPIQAAIAAFYAVMIYGFFMGLPIPVLLVSLGWGYVAVQTAAGGSAESGQARWSAIGSAALMLAACAATAWLAFREPWIADEVRGMLGLTVTPSLATLVLATAVAGLALVATAYAIPAILIARHRRRFTGSIAAS
;
A
#
# COMPACT_ATOMS: atom_id res chain seq x y z
N MET A 1 10.65 1.47 20.02
CA MET A 1 9.74 1.88 18.92
C MET A 1 9.55 0.83 17.82
N ARG A 2 10.63 0.25 17.26
CA ARG A 2 10.55 -0.79 16.20
C ARG A 2 9.65 -2.00 16.56
N ARG A 3 9.60 -2.34 17.86
CA ARG A 3 8.76 -3.42 18.41
C ARG A 3 7.25 -3.11 18.54
N TRP A 4 6.86 -1.85 18.42
CA TRP A 4 5.47 -1.43 18.54
C TRP A 4 4.83 -1.25 17.16
N VAL A 5 5.57 -0.63 16.23
CA VAL A 5 5.09 -0.41 14.86
C VAL A 5 4.80 -1.73 14.15
N SER A 6 5.69 -2.74 14.23
CA SER A 6 5.40 -4.02 13.57
C SER A 6 4.29 -4.81 14.26
N ARG A 7 4.09 -4.66 15.58
CA ARG A 7 2.95 -5.27 16.28
C ARG A 7 1.62 -4.67 15.83
N VAL A 8 1.57 -3.35 15.69
CA VAL A 8 0.38 -2.66 15.19
C VAL A 8 0.12 -3.00 13.73
N VAL A 9 1.15 -3.02 12.89
CA VAL A 9 0.99 -3.35 11.46
C VAL A 9 0.58 -4.81 11.25
N LEU A 10 1.22 -5.78 11.92
CA LEU A 10 0.85 -7.19 11.77
C LEU A 10 -0.49 -7.51 12.45
N GLY A 11 -0.74 -6.92 13.62
CA GLY A 11 -2.00 -7.11 14.35
C GLY A 11 -3.19 -6.41 13.71
N ALA A 12 -2.96 -5.40 12.86
CA ALA A 12 -4.00 -4.79 12.06
C ALA A 12 -4.43 -5.65 10.87
N ILE A 13 -3.67 -6.68 10.47
CA ILE A 13 -3.99 -7.48 9.26
C ILE A 13 -5.35 -8.14 9.44
N THR A 14 -5.53 -8.90 10.52
CA THR A 14 -6.76 -9.64 10.81
C THR A 14 -8.01 -8.74 10.94
N PRO A 15 -8.03 -7.69 11.77
CA PRO A 15 -9.19 -6.79 11.88
C PRO A 15 -9.52 -6.06 10.58
N VAL A 16 -8.50 -5.58 9.84
CA VAL A 16 -8.72 -4.91 8.55
C VAL A 16 -9.27 -5.91 7.52
N SER A 17 -8.73 -7.13 7.47
CA SER A 17 -9.18 -8.16 6.53
C SER A 17 -10.64 -8.54 6.77
N LEU A 18 -11.01 -8.81 8.03
CA LEU A 18 -12.38 -9.19 8.38
C LEU A 18 -13.36 -8.03 8.22
N PHE A 19 -12.94 -6.80 8.50
CA PHE A 19 -13.74 -5.60 8.17
C PHE A 19 -14.02 -5.51 6.67
N LEU A 20 -13.00 -5.68 5.82
CA LEU A 20 -13.15 -5.66 4.37
C LEU A 20 -14.02 -6.80 3.85
N VAL A 21 -13.90 -8.00 4.42
CA VAL A 21 -14.77 -9.13 4.10
C VAL A 21 -16.22 -8.79 4.46
N GLY A 22 -16.45 -8.26 5.66
CA GLY A 22 -17.77 -7.79 6.09
C GLY A 22 -18.32 -6.64 5.25
N TRP A 23 -17.45 -5.81 4.67
CA TRP A 23 -17.81 -4.73 3.75
C TRP A 23 -18.24 -5.26 2.37
N TRP A 24 -17.49 -6.21 1.80
CA TRP A 24 -17.70 -6.68 0.42
C TRP A 24 -18.73 -7.80 0.27
N ILE A 25 -18.85 -8.70 1.25
CA ILE A 25 -19.83 -9.80 1.21
C ILE A 25 -21.26 -9.31 0.88
N PRO A 26 -21.79 -8.26 1.54
CA PRO A 26 -23.13 -7.72 1.26
C PRO A 26 -23.36 -7.38 -0.22
N TYR A 27 -22.36 -6.80 -0.90
CA TYR A 27 -22.45 -6.46 -2.31
C TYR A 27 -22.51 -7.70 -3.22
N LEU A 28 -21.83 -8.79 -2.83
CA LEU A 28 -21.85 -10.05 -3.59
C LEU A 28 -23.18 -10.81 -3.45
N VAL A 29 -23.84 -10.71 -2.31
CA VAL A 29 -25.12 -11.39 -2.04
C VAL A 29 -26.35 -10.50 -2.31
N GLY A 30 -26.15 -9.27 -2.78
CA GLY A 30 -27.22 -8.31 -3.07
C GLY A 30 -27.91 -7.74 -1.83
N ALA A 31 -27.32 -7.88 -0.64
CA ALA A 31 -27.90 -7.45 0.64
C ALA A 31 -27.20 -6.19 1.18
N VAL A 32 -27.20 -5.12 0.39
CA VAL A 32 -26.42 -3.89 0.63
C VAL A 32 -26.78 -3.22 1.97
N ASP A 33 -28.02 -3.39 2.44
CA ASP A 33 -28.49 -2.88 3.73
C ASP A 33 -27.72 -3.46 4.91
N LEU A 34 -27.14 -4.66 4.75
CA LEU A 34 -26.37 -5.33 5.78
C LEU A 34 -24.93 -4.81 5.90
N VAL A 35 -24.43 -3.96 4.98
CA VAL A 35 -23.06 -3.41 5.05
C VAL A 35 -22.83 -2.71 6.38
N ALA A 36 -23.80 -1.92 6.85
CA ALA A 36 -23.71 -1.17 8.10
C ALA A 36 -23.56 -2.07 9.34
N ILE A 37 -23.94 -3.35 9.26
CA ILE A 37 -23.86 -4.33 10.34
C ILE A 37 -22.65 -5.26 10.13
N LEU A 38 -22.48 -5.78 8.91
CA LEU A 38 -21.45 -6.76 8.58
C LEU A 38 -20.03 -6.18 8.60
N ALA A 39 -19.86 -4.92 8.20
CA ALA A 39 -18.55 -4.26 8.26
C ALA A 39 -18.05 -4.08 9.71
N PRO A 40 -18.78 -3.44 10.66
CA PRO A 40 -18.31 -3.31 12.03
C PRO A 40 -18.24 -4.64 12.78
N THR A 41 -19.13 -5.60 12.50
CA THR A 41 -19.03 -6.94 13.11
C THR A 41 -17.77 -7.67 12.65
N GLY A 42 -17.41 -7.59 11.37
CA GLY A 42 -16.13 -8.08 10.85
C GLY A 42 -14.94 -7.46 11.57
N LEU A 43 -14.95 -6.14 11.79
CA LEU A 43 -13.90 -5.45 12.54
C LEU A 43 -13.78 -5.97 13.98
N VAL A 44 -14.90 -6.07 14.70
CA VAL A 44 -14.93 -6.54 16.10
C VAL A 44 -14.44 -7.99 16.20
N VAL A 45 -14.91 -8.87 15.31
CA VAL A 45 -14.46 -10.26 15.26
C VAL A 45 -12.96 -10.34 14.97
N GLY A 46 -12.45 -9.52 14.04
CA GLY A 46 -11.03 -9.51 13.74
C GLY A 46 -10.16 -8.93 14.84
N LEU A 47 -10.65 -7.96 15.62
CA LEU A 47 -9.98 -7.48 16.84
C LEU A 47 -9.92 -8.57 17.92
N ILE A 48 -11.01 -9.31 18.12
CA ILE A 48 -11.05 -10.43 19.07
C ILE A 48 -10.10 -11.55 18.63
N ALA A 49 -10.09 -11.88 17.34
CA ALA A 49 -9.19 -12.87 16.77
C ALA A 49 -7.72 -12.46 16.89
N ASP A 50 -7.39 -11.18 16.66
CA ASP A 50 -6.03 -10.67 16.83
C ASP A 50 -5.58 -10.77 18.31
N ALA A 51 -6.44 -10.32 19.22
CA ALA A 51 -6.17 -10.33 20.66
C ALA A 51 -5.97 -11.74 21.24
N THR A 52 -6.64 -12.75 20.69
CA THR A 52 -6.62 -14.14 21.20
C THR A 52 -5.59 -15.03 20.51
N LEU A 53 -5.47 -14.97 19.17
CA LEU A 53 -4.67 -15.91 18.39
C LEU A 53 -3.26 -15.39 18.08
N LEU A 54 -3.14 -14.08 17.83
CA LEU A 54 -1.96 -13.48 17.21
C LEU A 54 -0.96 -12.95 18.24
N ARG A 55 -1.42 -12.48 19.41
CA ARG A 55 -0.57 -11.91 20.47
C ARG A 55 0.58 -12.83 20.90
N ASN A 56 0.39 -14.14 20.89
CA ASN A 56 1.41 -15.15 21.25
C ASN A 56 2.33 -15.56 20.08
N ARG A 57 1.93 -15.33 18.83
CA ARG A 57 2.69 -15.70 17.61
C ARG A 57 3.52 -14.55 17.05
N LEU A 58 3.10 -13.30 17.30
CA LEU A 58 3.74 -12.09 16.78
C LEU A 58 5.20 -11.91 17.24
N ASP A 59 5.57 -12.42 18.42
CA ASP A 59 6.95 -12.32 18.91
C ASP A 59 7.94 -13.19 18.11
N ARG A 60 7.47 -14.21 17.37
CA ARG A 60 8.30 -14.97 16.41
C ARG A 60 8.36 -14.34 15.01
N LEU A 61 7.43 -13.46 14.66
CA LEU A 61 7.49 -12.66 13.42
C LEU A 61 8.39 -11.41 13.57
N TYR A 62 9.19 -11.30 14.64
CA TYR A 62 10.09 -10.15 14.81
C TYR A 62 11.36 -10.19 13.95
N SER A 63 11.63 -11.30 13.28
CA SER A 63 12.75 -11.49 12.33
C SER A 63 12.26 -11.77 10.91
N LEU A 64 11.22 -11.06 10.45
CA LEU A 64 10.65 -11.31 9.12
C LEU A 64 11.64 -11.04 8.00
N SER A 65 11.83 -12.06 7.19
CA SER A 65 12.59 -11.99 5.95
C SER A 65 11.93 -11.00 4.96
N VAL A 66 12.74 -10.43 4.07
CA VAL A 66 12.29 -9.53 2.99
C VAL A 66 11.07 -10.02 2.23
N PRO A 67 11.00 -11.30 1.78
CA PRO A 67 9.85 -11.77 1.02
C PRO A 67 8.54 -11.69 1.82
N ILE A 68 8.59 -11.89 3.14
CA ILE A 68 7.38 -11.79 3.97
C ILE A 68 6.95 -10.32 4.14
N GLN A 69 7.91 -9.40 4.27
CA GLN A 69 7.59 -7.97 4.28
C GLN A 69 6.97 -7.51 2.96
N ALA A 70 7.49 -8.01 1.83
CA ALA A 70 6.92 -7.76 0.51
C ALA A 70 5.50 -8.35 0.37
N ALA A 71 5.28 -9.57 0.88
CA ALA A 71 3.96 -10.20 0.87
C ALA A 71 2.93 -9.42 1.71
N ILE A 72 3.32 -8.94 2.89
CA ILE A 72 2.45 -8.10 3.75
C ILE A 72 2.16 -6.77 3.06
N ALA A 73 3.17 -6.12 2.46
CA ALA A 73 2.97 -4.88 1.71
C ALA A 73 2.04 -5.09 0.51
N ALA A 74 2.21 -6.18 -0.24
CA ALA A 74 1.34 -6.54 -1.36
C ALA A 74 -0.10 -6.82 -0.89
N PHE A 75 -0.26 -7.56 0.22
CA PHE A 75 -1.56 -7.83 0.82
C PHE A 75 -2.29 -6.54 1.18
N TYR A 76 -1.61 -5.63 1.90
CA TYR A 76 -2.18 -4.33 2.26
C TYR A 76 -2.47 -3.46 1.05
N ALA A 77 -1.58 -3.47 0.05
CA ALA A 77 -1.78 -2.75 -1.20
C ALA A 77 -3.08 -3.21 -1.88
N VAL A 78 -3.30 -4.53 -2.01
CA VAL A 78 -4.52 -5.10 -2.60
C VAL A 78 -5.75 -4.74 -1.78
N MET A 79 -5.69 -4.85 -0.44
CA MET A 79 -6.82 -4.51 0.43
C MET A 79 -7.21 -3.03 0.30
N ILE A 80 -6.23 -2.13 0.37
CA ILE A 80 -6.45 -0.68 0.25
C ILE A 80 -6.91 -0.33 -1.16
N TYR A 81 -6.31 -0.93 -2.19
CA TYR A 81 -6.71 -0.75 -3.58
C TYR A 81 -8.18 -1.14 -3.79
N GLY A 82 -8.59 -2.30 -3.27
CA GLY A 82 -9.98 -2.76 -3.31
C GLY A 82 -10.92 -1.83 -2.53
N PHE A 83 -10.56 -1.46 -1.30
CA PHE A 83 -11.39 -0.58 -0.47
C PHE A 83 -11.68 0.77 -1.13
N PHE A 84 -10.68 1.36 -1.78
CA PHE A 84 -10.80 2.63 -2.49
C PHE A 84 -11.24 2.47 -3.95
N MET A 85 -11.98 1.40 -4.27
CA MET A 85 -12.59 1.17 -5.59
C MET A 85 -11.61 1.24 -6.75
N GLY A 86 -10.38 0.75 -6.55
CA GLY A 86 -9.36 0.74 -7.59
C GLY A 86 -8.60 2.07 -7.74
N LEU A 87 -8.71 3.01 -6.80
CA LEU A 87 -7.88 4.20 -6.77
C LEU A 87 -6.44 3.84 -6.31
N PRO A 88 -5.38 4.13 -7.10
CA PRO A 88 -4.02 3.75 -6.75
C PRO A 88 -3.38 4.68 -5.73
N ILE A 89 -3.90 5.90 -5.50
CA ILE A 89 -3.29 6.91 -4.62
C ILE A 89 -3.06 6.37 -3.19
N PRO A 90 -4.04 5.72 -2.52
CA PRO A 90 -3.83 5.22 -1.17
C PRO A 90 -2.80 4.07 -1.08
N VAL A 91 -2.57 3.35 -2.18
CA VAL A 91 -1.52 2.32 -2.27
C VAL A 91 -0.13 2.92 -2.08
N LEU A 92 0.06 4.20 -2.44
CA LEU A 92 1.31 4.92 -2.20
C LEU A 92 1.70 4.90 -0.72
N LEU A 93 0.74 5.03 0.21
CA LEU A 93 1.02 5.02 1.64
C LEU A 93 1.63 3.69 2.09
N VAL A 94 1.14 2.58 1.54
CA VAL A 94 1.66 1.23 1.82
C VAL A 94 3.07 1.08 1.27
N SER A 95 3.28 1.50 0.02
CA SER A 95 4.60 1.49 -0.64
C SER A 95 5.63 2.32 0.13
N LEU A 96 5.25 3.51 0.61
CA LEU A 96 6.12 4.35 1.42
C LEU A 96 6.41 3.75 2.81
N GLY A 97 5.39 3.17 3.45
CA GLY A 97 5.53 2.51 4.75
C GLY A 97 6.50 1.34 4.70
N TRP A 98 6.40 0.50 3.66
CA TRP A 98 7.34 -0.60 3.45
C TRP A 98 8.77 -0.11 3.20
N GLY A 99 8.94 0.88 2.32
CA GLY A 99 10.24 1.50 2.07
C GLY A 99 10.88 2.06 3.34
N TYR A 100 10.12 2.76 4.19
CA TYR A 100 10.63 3.30 5.45
C TYR A 100 11.09 2.20 6.43
N VAL A 101 10.29 1.13 6.59
CA VAL A 101 10.65 -0.01 7.45
C VAL A 101 11.93 -0.68 6.96
N ALA A 102 12.10 -0.83 5.64
CA ALA A 102 13.30 -1.43 5.05
C ALA A 102 14.56 -0.55 5.21
N VAL A 103 14.44 0.78 5.21
CA VAL A 103 15.58 1.66 5.54
C VAL A 103 15.99 1.51 7.00
N GLN A 104 15.00 1.45 7.91
CA GLN A 104 15.25 1.29 9.35
C GLN A 104 15.87 -0.07 9.69
N THR A 105 15.55 -1.12 8.92
CA THR A 105 16.21 -2.43 9.08
C THR A 105 17.66 -2.40 8.59
N ALA A 106 17.94 -1.66 7.51
CA ALA A 106 19.30 -1.48 7.00
C ALA A 106 20.20 -0.65 7.93
N ALA A 107 19.64 0.36 8.60
CA ALA A 107 20.35 1.20 9.56
C ALA A 107 20.82 0.45 10.83
N GLY A 108 20.16 -0.65 11.18
CA GLY A 108 20.43 -1.44 12.39
C GLY A 108 21.61 -2.42 12.29
N GLY A 109 22.40 -2.36 11.21
CA GLY A 109 23.66 -3.12 11.09
C GLY A 109 23.56 -4.48 10.40
N SER A 110 22.43 -4.84 9.77
CA SER A 110 22.24 -6.19 9.22
C SER A 110 21.77 -6.27 7.76
N ALA A 111 21.57 -5.15 7.05
CA ALA A 111 21.11 -5.23 5.66
C ALA A 111 22.19 -4.80 4.68
N GLU A 112 22.61 -5.76 3.85
CA GLU A 112 23.37 -5.50 2.65
C GLU A 112 22.68 -4.42 1.82
N SER A 113 23.49 -3.55 1.23
CA SER A 113 23.05 -2.49 0.31
C SER A 113 22.01 -2.91 -0.74
N GLY A 114 22.01 -4.18 -1.16
CA GLY A 114 21.03 -4.75 -2.07
C GLY A 114 19.61 -4.76 -1.50
N GLN A 115 19.43 -5.07 -0.21
CA GLN A 115 18.12 -5.26 0.41
C GLN A 115 17.29 -3.96 0.47
N ALA A 116 17.95 -2.84 0.72
CA ALA A 116 17.31 -1.52 0.70
C ALA A 116 16.93 -1.09 -0.74
N ARG A 117 17.75 -1.46 -1.73
CA ARG A 117 17.43 -1.23 -3.15
C ARG A 117 16.23 -2.07 -3.59
N TRP A 118 16.15 -3.33 -3.16
CA TRP A 118 15.01 -4.21 -3.42
C TRP A 118 13.70 -3.67 -2.84
N SER A 119 13.71 -3.03 -1.66
CA SER A 119 12.49 -2.40 -1.13
C SER A 119 12.02 -1.18 -1.93
N ALA A 120 12.95 -0.38 -2.47
CA ALA A 120 12.59 0.76 -3.33
C ALA A 120 12.01 0.27 -4.67
N ILE A 121 12.63 -0.74 -5.27
CA ILE A 121 12.13 -1.37 -6.51
C ILE A 121 10.78 -2.04 -6.25
N GLY A 122 10.62 -2.75 -5.14
CA GLY A 122 9.38 -3.41 -4.79
C GLY A 122 8.23 -2.42 -4.55
N SER A 123 8.50 -1.30 -3.87
CA SER A 123 7.51 -0.24 -3.65
C SER A 123 7.07 0.40 -4.96
N ALA A 124 8.01 0.63 -5.88
CA ALA A 124 7.71 1.10 -7.22
C ALA A 124 6.92 0.06 -8.04
N ALA A 125 7.27 -1.22 -7.94
CA ALA A 125 6.59 -2.31 -8.63
C ALA A 125 5.14 -2.49 -8.16
N LEU A 126 4.88 -2.44 -6.85
CA LEU A 126 3.52 -2.45 -6.30
C LEU A 126 2.70 -1.28 -6.81
N MET A 127 3.29 -0.08 -6.82
CA MET A 127 2.61 1.11 -7.33
C MET A 127 2.34 1.02 -8.84
N LEU A 128 3.30 0.53 -9.61
CA LEU A 128 3.17 0.32 -11.04
C LEU A 128 2.05 -0.68 -11.35
N ALA A 129 1.99 -1.79 -10.61
CA ALA A 129 0.93 -2.77 -10.74
C ALA A 129 -0.46 -2.17 -10.44
N ALA A 130 -0.59 -1.37 -9.36
CA ALA A 130 -1.85 -0.69 -9.04
C ALA A 130 -2.24 0.34 -10.11
N CYS A 131 -1.30 1.15 -10.59
CA CYS A 131 -1.55 2.11 -11.68
C CYS A 131 -1.95 1.39 -12.98
N ALA A 132 -1.28 0.28 -13.32
CA ALA A 132 -1.60 -0.50 -14.51
C ALA A 132 -2.97 -1.16 -14.42
N ALA A 133 -3.32 -1.72 -13.25
CA ALA A 133 -4.66 -2.28 -13.01
C ALA A 133 -5.75 -1.19 -13.13
N THR A 134 -5.49 0.00 -12.60
CA THR A 134 -6.43 1.13 -12.68
C THR A 134 -6.63 1.58 -14.12
N ALA A 135 -5.52 1.76 -14.87
CA ALA A 135 -5.59 2.15 -16.27
C ALA A 135 -6.32 1.09 -17.11
N TRP A 136 -6.10 -0.19 -16.82
CA TRP A 136 -6.78 -1.29 -17.49
C TRP A 136 -8.28 -1.29 -17.24
N LEU A 137 -8.72 -1.06 -16.00
CA LEU A 137 -10.14 -0.94 -15.66
C LEU A 137 -10.76 0.28 -16.35
N ALA A 138 -10.12 1.44 -16.25
CA ALA A 138 -10.61 2.69 -16.83
C ALA A 138 -10.78 2.63 -18.35
N PHE A 139 -9.88 1.97 -19.09
CA PHE A 139 -9.98 1.87 -20.55
C PHE A 139 -10.91 0.76 -21.05
N ARG A 140 -11.42 -0.10 -20.16
CA ARG A 140 -12.46 -1.07 -20.52
C ARG A 140 -13.87 -0.50 -20.38
N GLU A 141 -14.03 0.63 -19.72
CA GLU A 141 -15.32 1.29 -19.58
C GLU A 141 -15.62 2.17 -20.80
N PRO A 142 -16.74 1.93 -21.52
CA PRO A 142 -17.10 2.71 -22.71
C PRO A 142 -17.39 4.19 -22.42
N TRP A 143 -17.75 4.53 -21.17
CA TRP A 143 -18.28 5.83 -20.76
C TRP A 143 -17.29 6.67 -19.93
N ILE A 144 -16.02 6.24 -19.86
CA ILE A 144 -14.99 6.86 -19.01
C ILE A 144 -14.82 8.37 -19.24
N ALA A 145 -15.00 8.84 -20.48
CA ALA A 145 -14.87 10.26 -20.81
C ALA A 145 -15.98 11.12 -20.19
N ASP A 146 -17.20 10.59 -20.12
CA ASP A 146 -18.35 11.29 -19.53
C ASP A 146 -18.30 11.26 -18.01
N GLU A 147 -17.84 10.14 -17.43
CA GLU A 147 -17.62 10.02 -15.99
C GLU A 147 -16.53 10.98 -15.50
N VAL A 148 -15.37 11.03 -16.16
CA VAL A 148 -14.29 11.97 -15.80
C VAL A 148 -14.74 13.42 -15.99
N ARG A 149 -15.53 13.70 -17.04
CA ARG A 149 -16.13 15.02 -17.23
C ARG A 149 -17.02 15.40 -16.04
N GLY A 150 -17.89 14.48 -15.61
CA GLY A 150 -18.79 14.67 -14.46
C GLY A 150 -18.02 14.86 -13.15
N MET A 151 -17.00 14.04 -12.90
CA MET A 151 -16.19 14.10 -11.68
C MET A 151 -15.37 15.39 -11.57
N LEU A 152 -14.84 15.90 -12.69
CA LEU A 152 -13.99 17.10 -12.72
C LEU A 152 -14.77 18.38 -13.07
N GLY A 153 -16.07 18.29 -13.32
CA GLY A 153 -16.91 19.44 -13.69
C GLY A 153 -16.48 20.10 -15.00
N LEU A 154 -15.92 19.35 -15.95
CA LEU A 154 -15.41 19.90 -17.20
C LEU A 154 -16.57 20.30 -18.14
N THR A 155 -16.43 21.46 -18.78
CA THR A 155 -17.39 21.95 -19.78
C THR A 155 -17.25 21.25 -21.14
N VAL A 156 -16.08 20.64 -21.38
CA VAL A 156 -15.74 19.92 -22.62
C VAL A 156 -15.51 18.45 -22.29
N THR A 157 -16.01 17.54 -23.14
CA THR A 157 -15.71 16.10 -23.03
C THR A 157 -14.22 15.86 -23.31
N PRO A 158 -13.46 15.29 -22.37
CA PRO A 158 -12.06 14.97 -22.58
C PRO A 158 -11.93 13.92 -23.68
N SER A 159 -10.98 14.13 -24.60
CA SER A 159 -10.68 13.13 -25.64
C SER A 159 -9.95 11.94 -25.03
N LEU A 160 -10.05 10.77 -25.66
CA LEU A 160 -9.33 9.57 -25.23
C LEU A 160 -7.82 9.81 -25.14
N ALA A 161 -7.26 10.61 -26.06
CA ALA A 161 -5.85 11.01 -26.02
C ALA A 161 -5.49 11.80 -24.76
N THR A 162 -6.33 12.74 -24.34
CA THR A 162 -6.12 13.49 -23.08
C THR A 162 -6.24 12.61 -21.84
N LEU A 163 -7.16 11.63 -21.84
CA LEU A 163 -7.29 10.67 -20.74
C LEU A 163 -6.07 9.76 -20.63
N VAL A 164 -5.56 9.24 -21.75
CA VAL A 164 -4.35 8.42 -21.78
C VAL A 164 -3.15 9.22 -21.29
N LEU A 165 -2.98 10.46 -21.77
CA LEU A 165 -1.88 11.32 -21.34
C LEU A 165 -1.97 11.63 -19.84
N ALA A 166 -3.15 12.03 -19.34
CA ALA A 166 -3.34 12.34 -17.93
C ALA A 166 -3.08 11.11 -17.04
N THR A 167 -3.58 9.94 -17.43
CA THR A 167 -3.38 8.67 -16.71
C THR A 167 -1.90 8.27 -16.70
N ALA A 168 -1.21 8.40 -17.83
CA ALA A 168 0.22 8.10 -17.93
C ALA A 168 1.05 9.04 -17.07
N VAL A 169 0.80 10.35 -17.13
CA VAL A 169 1.54 11.36 -16.35
C VAL A 169 1.30 11.18 -14.85
N ALA A 170 0.03 11.04 -14.43
CA ALA A 170 -0.31 10.84 -13.03
C ALA A 170 0.24 9.51 -12.50
N GLY A 171 0.11 8.41 -13.26
CA GLY A 171 0.63 7.10 -12.90
C GLY A 171 2.16 7.09 -12.77
N LEU A 172 2.86 7.72 -13.71
CA LEU A 172 4.32 7.85 -13.65
C LEU A 172 4.78 8.70 -12.46
N ALA A 173 4.09 9.81 -12.17
CA ALA A 173 4.41 10.64 -11.01
C ALA A 173 4.26 9.86 -9.70
N LEU A 174 3.21 9.05 -9.60
CA LEU A 174 2.97 8.17 -8.45
C LEU A 174 4.06 7.09 -8.30
N VAL A 175 4.43 6.41 -9.38
CA VAL A 175 5.50 5.40 -9.38
C VAL A 175 6.86 6.03 -9.04
N ALA A 176 7.15 7.19 -9.62
CA ALA A 176 8.36 7.95 -9.32
C ALA A 176 8.43 8.33 -7.85
N THR A 177 7.31 8.75 -7.25
CA THR A 177 7.23 9.08 -5.82
C THR A 177 7.45 7.85 -4.94
N ALA A 178 6.82 6.73 -5.29
CA ALA A 178 6.97 5.45 -4.58
C ALA A 178 8.42 4.93 -4.60
N TYR A 179 9.18 5.23 -5.66
CA TYR A 179 10.61 4.90 -5.76
C TYR A 179 11.52 5.92 -5.07
N ALA A 180 11.31 7.22 -5.35
CA ALA A 180 12.21 8.29 -4.97
C ALA A 180 12.27 8.48 -3.45
N ILE A 181 11.15 8.39 -2.74
CA ILE A 181 11.14 8.60 -1.29
C ILE A 181 11.97 7.54 -0.55
N PRO A 182 11.76 6.23 -0.75
CA PRO A 182 12.65 5.21 -0.19
C PRO A 182 14.12 5.41 -0.62
N ALA A 183 14.37 5.71 -1.90
CA ALA A 183 15.73 5.92 -2.40
C ALA A 183 16.45 7.11 -1.73
N ILE A 184 15.76 8.24 -1.54
CA ILE A 184 16.29 9.42 -0.85
C ILE A 184 16.54 9.12 0.63
N LEU A 185 15.64 8.39 1.29
CA LEU A 185 15.82 7.98 2.68
C LEU A 185 17.07 7.10 2.85
N ILE A 186 17.29 6.16 1.93
CA ILE A 186 18.51 5.32 1.90
C ILE A 186 19.76 6.18 1.70
N ALA A 187 19.74 7.10 0.72
CA ALA A 187 20.87 7.96 0.41
C ALA A 187 21.22 8.89 1.59
N ARG A 188 20.21 9.47 2.26
CA ARG A 188 20.41 10.30 3.46
C ARG A 188 21.00 9.49 4.62
N HIS A 189 20.55 8.25 4.79
CA HIS A 189 21.05 7.39 5.86
C HIS A 189 22.52 7.01 5.66
N ARG A 190 22.95 6.74 4.43
CA ARG A 190 24.37 6.48 4.10
C ARG A 190 25.28 7.67 4.43
N ARG A 191 24.88 8.89 4.08
CA ARG A 191 25.68 10.10 4.33
C ARG A 191 25.91 10.38 5.81
N ARG A 192 24.93 10.07 6.67
CA ARG A 192 25.07 10.23 8.13
C ARG A 192 26.10 9.26 8.73
N PHE A 193 26.21 8.04 8.20
CA PHE A 193 27.19 7.06 8.67
C PHE A 193 28.62 7.40 8.21
N THR A 194 28.82 7.78 6.94
CA THR A 194 30.16 8.16 6.47
C THR A 194 30.67 9.45 7.10
N GLY A 195 29.79 10.42 7.38
CA GLY A 195 30.16 11.64 8.11
C GLY A 195 30.57 11.40 9.56
N SER A 196 30.04 10.35 10.21
CA SER A 196 30.40 9.99 11.58
C SER A 196 31.74 9.28 11.70
N ILE A 197 32.19 8.57 10.65
CA ILE A 197 33.48 7.87 10.61
C ILE A 197 34.61 8.83 10.23
N ALA A 198 34.32 9.87 9.44
CA ALA A 198 35.31 10.90 9.10
C ALA A 198 35.56 11.91 10.25
N ALA A 199 34.75 11.87 11.31
CA ALA A 199 34.84 12.76 12.47
C ALA A 199 35.38 12.07 13.74
N SER A 200 35.82 10.80 13.64
CA SER A 200 36.45 10.00 14.70
C SER A 200 37.87 9.64 14.33
#